data_AF-A0A2E9U3G7-F1
#
_entry.id   AF-A0A2E9U3G7-F1
#
_cell.length_a   1.000
_cell.length_b   1.000
_cell.length_c   1.000
_cell.angle_alpha   90.00
_cell.angle_beta   90.00
_cell.angle_gamma   90.00
#
_symmetry.space_group_name_H-M   'P 1'
#
loop_
_entity.id
_entity.type
_entity.pdbx_description
1 polymer ?
#
loop_
_entity_poly.entity_id
_entity_poly.type
_entity_poly.pdbx_seq_one_letter_code
_entity_poly.pdbx_strand_id
1 'polypeptide(L)'
;MKTKKSVGNGLCDKAYDEALKVPRNCSHTSGIKASAKTSGYPQIWARDSMITLLGATCIKDAKIKNSLKSSFNILAKEQSLLGIIPNNVDVRSLKPNFQAYADGGLWFVIGNANFFKQTNDKNFLKKNYPAIKKY
;
A
#
# COMPACT_ATOMS: atom_id res chain seq x y z
N MET A 1 -20.52 9.75 -44.34
CA MET A 1 -19.56 10.39 -43.43
C MET A 1 -19.31 9.45 -42.25
N LYS A 2 -18.19 8.71 -42.23
CA LYS A 2 -17.90 7.74 -41.15
C LYS A 2 -17.48 8.52 -39.89
N THR A 3 -18.25 8.39 -38.81
CA THR A 3 -17.92 8.95 -37.51
C THR A 3 -16.64 8.28 -36.98
N LYS A 4 -15.61 9.09 -36.73
CA LYS A 4 -14.42 8.64 -35.97
C LYS A 4 -14.91 8.24 -34.57
N LYS A 5 -14.96 6.93 -34.29
CA LYS A 5 -15.02 6.43 -32.90
C LYS A 5 -13.81 7.03 -32.18
N SER A 6 -14.05 7.75 -31.08
CA SER A 6 -12.97 8.35 -30.30
C SER A 6 -12.08 7.22 -29.77
N VAL A 7 -10.84 7.17 -30.24
CA VAL A 7 -9.85 6.15 -29.86
C VAL A 7 -9.42 6.30 -28.39
N GLY A 8 -9.80 7.41 -27.73
CA GLY A 8 -9.37 7.79 -26.38
C GLY A 8 -10.06 7.09 -25.20
N ASN A 9 -11.33 6.69 -25.30
CA ASN A 9 -12.05 6.14 -24.12
C ASN A 9 -11.72 4.65 -23.89
N GLY A 10 -11.74 3.83 -24.95
CA GLY A 10 -11.58 2.37 -24.78
C GLY A 10 -10.20 1.92 -24.28
N LEU A 11 -9.13 2.67 -24.59
CA LEU A 11 -7.78 2.33 -24.10
C LEU A 11 -7.59 2.68 -22.62
N CYS A 12 -8.08 3.85 -22.19
CA CYS A 12 -8.04 4.27 -20.79
C CYS A 12 -8.90 3.34 -19.91
N ASP A 13 -10.09 2.97 -20.37
CA ASP A 13 -10.96 2.02 -19.67
C ASP A 13 -10.27 0.65 -19.53
N LYS A 14 -9.68 0.13 -20.62
CA LYS A 14 -8.92 -1.12 -20.58
C LYS A 14 -7.70 -1.02 -19.65
N ALA A 15 -6.96 0.09 -19.68
CA ALA A 15 -5.81 0.31 -18.81
C ALA A 15 -6.24 0.37 -17.34
N TYR A 16 -7.38 1.00 -17.04
CA TYR A 16 -7.96 1.02 -15.71
C TYR A 16 -8.34 -0.40 -15.25
N ASP A 17 -9.04 -1.17 -16.08
CA ASP A 17 -9.44 -2.55 -15.77
C ASP A 17 -8.24 -3.46 -15.51
N GLU A 18 -7.17 -3.35 -16.30
CA GLU A 18 -5.92 -4.07 -16.06
C GLU A 18 -5.21 -3.58 -14.79
N ALA A 19 -5.18 -2.26 -14.54
CA ALA A 19 -4.59 -1.68 -13.35
C ALA A 19 -5.29 -2.18 -12.07
N LEU A 20 -6.61 -2.40 -12.09
CA LEU A 20 -7.34 -2.96 -10.94
C LEU A 20 -6.91 -4.38 -10.59
N LYS A 21 -6.43 -5.18 -11.55
CA LYS A 21 -5.98 -6.56 -11.28
C LYS A 21 -4.70 -6.58 -10.45
N VAL A 22 -3.83 -5.58 -10.60
CA VAL A 22 -2.54 -5.51 -9.91
C VAL A 22 -2.69 -5.47 -8.38
N PRO A 23 -3.38 -4.49 -7.75
CA PRO A 23 -3.53 -4.46 -6.29
C PRO A 23 -4.36 -5.64 -5.77
N ARG A 24 -5.30 -6.20 -6.55
CA ARG A 24 -6.04 -7.43 -6.18
C ARG A 24 -5.14 -8.65 -6.08
N ASN A 25 -4.19 -8.79 -7.00
CA ASN A 25 -3.24 -9.90 -7.05
C ASN A 25 -2.09 -9.71 -6.05
N CYS A 26 -1.72 -8.45 -5.74
CA CYS A 26 -0.74 -8.12 -4.71
C CYS A 26 -1.30 -8.21 -3.28
N SER A 27 -2.63 -8.19 -3.12
CA SER A 27 -3.29 -8.28 -1.81
C SER A 27 -2.95 -9.58 -1.08
N HIS A 28 -2.51 -9.46 0.17
CA HIS A 28 -2.17 -10.55 1.07
C HIS A 28 -2.65 -10.21 2.50
N THR A 29 -2.87 -11.23 3.34
CA THR A 29 -3.36 -11.04 4.71
C THR A 29 -2.43 -10.17 5.56
N SER A 30 -1.11 -10.30 5.35
CA SER A 30 -0.08 -9.48 6.01
C SER A 30 0.09 -8.07 5.43
N GLY A 31 -0.42 -7.78 4.24
CA GLY A 31 -0.22 -6.49 3.57
C GLY A 31 -0.37 -6.56 2.05
N ILE A 32 -0.16 -5.44 1.35
CA ILE A 32 -0.05 -5.42 -0.11
C ILE A 32 1.41 -5.66 -0.53
N LYS A 33 1.65 -6.75 -1.25
CA LYS A 33 2.98 -7.12 -1.73
C LYS A 33 3.45 -6.17 -2.82
N ALA A 34 4.75 -5.93 -2.91
CA ALA A 34 5.33 -5.15 -4.01
C ALA A 34 5.15 -5.83 -5.38
N SER A 35 5.04 -7.16 -5.42
CA SER A 35 4.71 -7.90 -6.64
C SER A 35 3.81 -9.11 -6.40
N ALA A 36 2.94 -9.39 -7.37
CA ALA A 36 2.13 -10.60 -7.40
C ALA A 36 2.86 -11.81 -8.02
N LYS A 37 3.98 -11.59 -8.73
CA LYS A 37 4.72 -12.67 -9.41
C LYS A 37 5.39 -13.59 -8.39
N THR A 38 5.43 -14.89 -8.69
CA THR A 38 6.10 -15.91 -7.85
C THR A 38 7.59 -15.62 -7.66
N SER A 39 8.28 -15.19 -8.73
CA SER A 39 9.68 -14.75 -8.70
C SER A 39 9.85 -13.26 -8.43
N GLY A 40 8.77 -12.56 -8.05
CA GLY A 40 8.79 -11.13 -7.78
C GLY A 40 9.21 -10.82 -6.34
N TYR A 41 8.73 -9.68 -5.86
CA TYR A 41 8.95 -9.17 -4.50
C TYR A 41 7.73 -9.47 -3.62
N PRO A 42 7.73 -10.58 -2.86
CA PRO A 42 6.60 -10.92 -2.01
C PRO A 42 6.52 -10.06 -0.75
N GLN A 43 7.49 -9.18 -0.49
CA GLN A 43 7.56 -8.36 0.72
C GLN A 43 6.55 -7.20 0.69
N ILE A 44 6.20 -6.73 1.89
CA ILE A 44 5.49 -5.46 2.10
C ILE A 44 6.55 -4.37 2.24
N TRP A 45 6.76 -3.59 1.18
CA TRP A 45 7.70 -2.47 1.19
C TRP A 45 7.03 -1.21 1.71
N ALA A 46 7.70 -0.49 2.62
CA ALA A 46 7.14 0.70 3.23
C ALA A 46 6.80 1.78 2.19
N ARG A 47 7.73 2.10 1.28
CA ARG A 47 7.47 3.04 0.18
C ARG A 47 6.33 2.55 -0.72
N ASP A 48 6.49 1.35 -1.29
CA ASP A 48 5.62 0.84 -2.34
C ASP A 48 4.17 0.68 -1.86
N SER A 49 3.97 0.19 -0.64
CA SER A 49 2.63 -0.01 -0.09
C SER A 49 1.92 1.32 0.17
N MET A 50 2.64 2.35 0.62
CA MET A 50 2.08 3.68 0.88
C MET A 50 1.79 4.46 -0.40
N ILE A 51 2.64 4.35 -1.43
CA ILE A 51 2.37 4.93 -2.75
C ILE A 51 1.18 4.22 -3.40
N THR A 52 1.14 2.88 -3.38
CA THR A 52 0.03 2.10 -3.92
C THR A 52 -1.29 2.49 -3.26
N LEU A 53 -1.27 2.72 -1.94
CA LEU A 53 -2.43 3.17 -1.19
C LEU A 53 -3.05 4.46 -1.75
N LEU A 54 -2.25 5.44 -2.21
CA LEU A 54 -2.76 6.73 -2.70
C LEU A 54 -3.85 6.54 -3.78
N GLY A 55 -3.63 5.61 -4.71
CA GLY A 55 -4.61 5.25 -5.74
C GLY A 55 -5.57 4.15 -5.29
N ALA A 56 -5.05 3.11 -4.63
CA ALA A 56 -5.83 1.92 -4.30
C ALA A 56 -6.95 2.18 -3.28
N THR A 57 -6.88 3.26 -2.48
CA THR A 57 -7.99 3.68 -1.61
C THR A 57 -9.24 4.12 -2.36
N CYS A 58 -9.11 4.52 -3.62
CA CYS A 58 -10.25 4.90 -4.46
C CYS A 58 -11.03 3.69 -4.99
N ILE A 59 -10.45 2.48 -4.89
CA ILE A 59 -11.06 1.25 -5.36
C ILE A 59 -12.00 0.72 -4.27
N LYS A 60 -13.28 0.52 -4.64
CA LYS A 60 -14.29 -0.08 -3.75
C LYS A 60 -14.13 -1.61 -3.68
N ASP A 61 -13.02 -2.06 -3.09
CA ASP A 61 -12.68 -3.48 -2.95
C ASP A 61 -12.19 -3.76 -1.52
N ALA A 62 -12.95 -4.57 -0.79
CA ALA A 62 -12.66 -4.87 0.61
C ALA A 62 -11.35 -5.63 0.80
N LYS A 63 -10.98 -6.51 -0.14
CA LYS A 63 -9.73 -7.29 -0.08
C LYS A 63 -8.52 -6.36 -0.19
N ILE A 64 -8.57 -5.42 -1.13
CA ILE A 64 -7.54 -4.39 -1.29
C ILE A 64 -7.47 -3.54 -0.02
N LYS A 65 -8.60 -2.97 0.41
CA LYS A 65 -8.64 -2.10 1.60
C LYS A 65 -8.09 -2.77 2.85
N ASN A 66 -8.44 -4.04 3.07
CA ASN A 66 -7.92 -4.82 4.20
C ASN A 66 -6.41 -5.06 4.08
N SER A 67 -5.91 -5.36 2.88
CA SER A 67 -4.46 -5.52 2.64
C SER A 67 -3.70 -4.21 2.85
N LEU A 68 -4.26 -3.07 2.47
CA LEU A 68 -3.67 -1.75 2.78
C LEU A 68 -3.61 -1.52 4.29
N LYS A 69 -4.71 -1.78 5.02
CA LYS A 69 -4.73 -1.69 6.49
C LYS A 69 -3.70 -2.62 7.15
N SER A 70 -3.57 -3.86 6.67
CA SER A 70 -2.56 -4.81 7.15
C SER A 70 -1.14 -4.32 6.92
N SER A 71 -0.88 -3.60 5.81
CA SER A 71 0.44 -3.02 5.51
C SER A 71 0.85 -2.02 6.59
N PHE A 72 -0.04 -1.10 6.98
CA PHE A 72 0.23 -0.22 8.12
C PHE A 72 0.49 -1.00 9.41
N ASN A 73 -0.35 -1.99 9.71
CA ASN A 73 -0.26 -2.75 10.95
C ASN A 73 1.09 -3.48 11.07
N ILE A 74 1.55 -4.16 10.02
CA ILE A 74 2.80 -4.91 10.08
C ILE A 74 4.02 -3.99 10.12
N LEU A 75 4.01 -2.88 9.36
CA LEU A 75 5.08 -1.89 9.38
C LEU A 75 5.19 -1.18 10.74
N ALA A 76 4.06 -0.84 11.36
CA ALA A 76 4.01 -0.26 12.70
C ALA A 76 4.46 -1.25 13.78
N LYS A 77 4.01 -2.52 13.68
CA LYS A 77 4.38 -3.58 14.62
C LYS A 77 5.89 -3.83 14.62
N GLU A 78 6.49 -3.87 13.44
CA GLU A 78 7.92 -4.14 13.27
C GLU A 78 8.77 -2.85 13.31
N GLN A 79 8.21 -1.71 13.72
CA GLN A 79 8.95 -0.47 13.92
C GLN A 79 10.03 -0.66 14.99
N SER A 80 11.26 -0.25 14.70
CA SER A 80 12.39 -0.40 15.62
C SER A 80 12.20 0.38 16.92
N LEU A 81 13.03 0.10 17.93
CA LEU A 81 13.06 0.85 19.19
C LEU A 81 13.34 2.35 18.97
N LEU A 82 14.09 2.71 17.93
CA LEU A 82 14.43 4.09 17.57
C LEU A 82 13.39 4.76 16.65
N GLY A 83 12.25 4.12 16.38
CA GLY A 83 11.19 4.70 15.55
C GLY A 83 11.33 4.48 14.05
N ILE A 84 12.41 3.84 13.61
CA ILE A 84 12.60 3.49 12.20
C ILE A 84 11.56 2.46 11.78
N ILE A 85 10.75 2.78 10.78
CA ILE A 85 9.88 1.84 10.07
C ILE A 85 10.76 0.92 9.22
N PRO A 86 10.57 -0.40 9.17
CA PRO A 86 11.40 -1.25 8.31
C PRO A 86 11.25 -0.88 6.83
N ASN A 87 12.32 -1.07 6.05
CA ASN A 87 12.28 -0.87 4.60
C ASN A 87 11.24 -1.81 3.96
N ASN A 88 11.24 -3.07 4.40
CA ASN A 88 10.21 -4.03 4.06
C ASN A 88 10.04 -5.12 5.13
N VAL A 89 8.93 -5.85 5.06
CA VAL A 89 8.68 -7.07 5.83
C VAL A 89 8.35 -8.22 4.87
N ASP A 90 9.06 -9.34 4.99
CA ASP A 90 8.82 -10.49 4.12
C ASP A 90 7.59 -11.28 4.55
N VAL A 91 6.59 -11.45 3.67
CA VAL A 91 5.33 -12.12 4.03
C VAL A 91 5.47 -13.60 4.36
N ARG A 92 6.59 -14.24 4.00
CA ARG A 92 6.84 -15.67 4.24
C ARG A 92 7.44 -15.91 5.60
N SER A 93 8.38 -15.05 6.01
CA SER A 93 9.09 -15.17 7.30
C SER A 93 8.57 -14.23 8.37
N LEU A 94 7.80 -13.21 7.99
CA LEU A 94 7.36 -12.08 8.80
C LEU A 94 8.51 -11.31 9.47
N LYS A 95 9.74 -11.45 8.95
CA LYS A 95 10.90 -10.73 9.47
C LYS A 95 11.04 -9.36 8.79
N PRO A 96 11.30 -8.30 9.56
CA PRO A 96 11.62 -6.99 9.01
C PRO A 96 13.02 -6.95 8.41
N ASN A 97 13.20 -6.07 7.43
CA ASN A 97 14.50 -5.69 6.89
C ASN A 97 14.65 -4.16 7.01
N PHE A 98 15.75 -3.72 7.62
CA PHE A 98 16.09 -2.31 7.82
C PHE A 98 17.24 -1.84 6.92
N GLN A 99 17.79 -2.70 6.06
CA GLN A 99 18.85 -2.35 5.11
C GLN A 99 18.29 -1.60 3.90
N ALA A 100 19.17 -0.82 3.23
CA ALA A 100 18.81 0.04 2.10
C ALA A 100 17.61 0.96 2.40
N TYR A 101 17.52 1.39 3.65
CA TYR A 101 16.46 2.26 4.14
C TYR A 101 16.66 3.71 3.63
N ALA A 102 15.57 4.33 3.19
CA ALA A 102 15.58 5.70 2.68
C ALA A 102 14.42 6.53 3.28
N ASP A 103 13.22 6.36 2.75
CA ASP A 103 12.06 7.25 2.97
C ASP A 103 10.81 6.51 3.49
N GLY A 104 10.97 5.26 3.95
CA GLY A 104 9.86 4.41 4.37
C GLY A 104 9.02 5.04 5.48
N GLY A 105 9.65 5.68 6.47
CA GLY A 105 8.96 6.40 7.54
C GLY A 105 8.20 7.64 7.05
N LEU A 106 8.78 8.45 6.17
CA LEU A 106 8.08 9.60 5.57
C LEU A 106 6.83 9.14 4.81
N TRP A 107 6.96 8.09 4.00
CA TRP A 107 5.83 7.50 3.30
C TRP A 107 4.79 6.90 4.24
N PHE A 108 5.21 6.33 5.38
CA PHE A 108 4.28 5.83 6.40
C PHE A 108 3.43 6.95 7.00
N VAL A 109 4.02 8.12 7.28
CA VAL A 109 3.29 9.31 7.76
C VAL A 109 2.31 9.82 6.69
N ILE A 110 2.79 10.00 5.45
CA ILE A 110 1.96 10.45 4.31
C ILE A 110 0.79 9.48 4.07
N GLY A 111 1.07 8.18 4.11
CA GLY A 111 0.08 7.14 3.92
C GLY A 111 -1.03 7.20 4.96
N ASN A 112 -0.68 7.37 6.25
CA ASN A 112 -1.68 7.51 7.31
C ASN A 112 -2.54 8.77 7.14
N ALA A 113 -1.91 9.91 6.82
CA ALA A 113 -2.63 11.16 6.58
C ALA A 113 -3.59 11.03 5.39
N ASN A 114 -3.14 10.45 4.27
CA ASN A 114 -3.98 10.23 3.10
C ASN A 114 -5.11 9.23 3.38
N PHE A 115 -4.81 8.11 4.06
CA PHE A 115 -5.84 7.13 4.41
C PHE A 115 -6.92 7.74 5.29
N PHE A 116 -6.54 8.55 6.28
CA PHE A 116 -7.50 9.29 7.10
C PHE A 116 -8.33 10.25 6.26
N LYS A 117 -7.71 11.06 5.39
CA LYS A 117 -8.43 11.99 4.51
C LYS A 117 -9.47 11.28 3.63
N GLN A 118 -9.13 10.11 3.09
CA GLN A 118 -10.00 9.36 2.18
C GLN A 118 -11.11 8.57 2.88
N THR A 119 -10.89 8.14 4.13
CA THR A 119 -11.81 7.23 4.83
C THR A 119 -12.53 7.86 6.02
N ASN A 120 -12.01 8.99 6.52
CA ASN A 120 -12.39 9.61 7.79
C ASN A 120 -12.33 8.64 9.00
N ASP A 121 -11.53 7.57 8.90
CA ASP A 121 -11.40 6.52 9.93
C ASP A 121 -10.49 7.00 11.08
N LYS A 122 -11.06 7.84 11.96
CA LYS A 122 -10.38 8.39 13.14
C LYS A 122 -9.83 7.31 14.06
N ASN A 123 -10.52 6.18 14.18
CA ASN A 123 -10.10 5.08 15.05
C ASN A 123 -8.82 4.43 14.50
N PHE A 124 -8.75 4.23 13.18
CA PHE A 124 -7.54 3.73 12.55
C PHE A 124 -6.36 4.70 12.66
N LEU A 125 -6.61 6.01 12.52
CA LEU A 125 -5.56 7.02 12.76
C LEU A 125 -5.05 6.98 14.21
N LYS A 126 -5.96 6.98 15.19
CA LYS A 126 -5.59 6.87 16.62
C LYS A 126 -4.77 5.63 16.93
N LYS A 127 -5.14 4.49 16.32
CA LYS A 127 -4.40 3.23 16.45
C LYS A 127 -2.95 3.37 15.94
N ASN A 128 -2.73 4.03 14.81
CA ASN A 128 -1.41 4.19 14.21
C ASN A 128 -0.60 5.37 14.78
N TYR A 129 -1.26 6.30 15.48
CA TYR A 129 -0.64 7.52 15.99
C TYR A 129 0.61 7.30 16.85
N PRO A 130 0.69 6.28 17.74
CA PRO A 130 1.91 5.99 18.47
C PRO A 130 3.10 5.69 17.55
N ALA A 131 2.89 4.94 16.46
CA ALA A 131 3.95 4.63 15.50
C ALA A 131 4.35 5.84 14.66
N ILE A 132 3.36 6.67 14.27
CA ILE A 132 3.60 7.95 13.56
C ILE A 132 4.44 8.89 14.40
N LYS A 133 4.13 9.05 15.70
CA LYS A 133 4.82 9.98 16.61
C LYS A 133 6.24 9.51 16.97
N LYS A 134 6.50 8.21 16.89
CA LYS A 134 7.80 7.63 17.23
C LYS A 134 8.85 7.84 16.12
N TYR A 135 8.39 7.97 14.88
CA TYR A 135 9.23 8.33 13.74
C TYR A 135 9.61 9.81 13.79
#